data_AF-A0A6V7I8X1-F1
#
_entry.id   AF-A0A6V7I8X1-F1
#
_cell.length_a   1.000
_cell.length_b   1.000
_cell.length_c   1.000
_cell.angle_alpha   90.00
_cell.angle_beta   90.00
_cell.angle_gamma   90.00
#
_symmetry.space_group_name_H-M   'P 1'
#
loop_
_entity.id
_entity.type
_entity.pdbx_description
1 polymer ?
#
loop_
_entity_poly.entity_id
_entity_poly.type
_entity_poly.pdbx_seq_one_letter_code
_entity_poly.pdbx_strand_id
1 'polypeptide(L)'
;HLDTSLLNVDVQPNYVRVTIKNKILQLSLPCEVSTDRSTAKRNTVTGNLEITMPRLDSLEIVSASQKKSTNKIKEENQQGKMMKSYRTSTKRELLEIGPPKDDLDFSNIYQVKTRKSREKKDPDDYFDNPEVPPLE
;
A
#
# COMPACT_ATOMS: atom_id res chain seq x y z
N HIS A 1 -5.47 35.85 12.84
CA HIS A 1 -6.55 34.91 12.50
C HIS A 1 -6.81 35.00 10.99
N LEU A 2 -6.90 33.88 10.27
CA LEU A 2 -7.21 33.85 8.83
C LEU A 2 -8.70 34.13 8.65
N ASP A 3 -9.13 35.19 7.97
CA ASP A 3 -10.55 35.51 7.81
C ASP A 3 -11.09 34.81 6.55
N THR A 4 -12.25 34.14 6.63
CA THR A 4 -12.90 33.52 5.46
C THR A 4 -13.30 34.55 4.42
N SER A 5 -13.60 35.78 4.84
CA SER A 5 -14.03 36.86 3.95
C SER A 5 -12.90 37.33 3.01
N LEU A 6 -11.65 37.06 3.39
CA LEU A 6 -10.44 37.46 2.65
C LEU A 6 -9.80 36.26 1.93
N LEU A 7 -10.54 35.16 1.79
CA LEU A 7 -10.06 33.89 1.29
C LEU A 7 -10.84 33.48 0.04
N ASN A 8 -10.11 33.18 -1.03
CA ASN A 8 -10.68 32.62 -2.25
C ASN A 8 -9.97 31.29 -2.56
N VAL A 9 -10.74 30.22 -2.75
CA VAL A 9 -10.22 28.89 -3.10
C VAL A 9 -10.75 28.51 -4.46
N ASP A 10 -9.83 28.22 -5.36
CA ASP A 10 -10.09 27.78 -6.72
C ASP A 10 -9.48 26.39 -6.90
N VAL A 11 -10.33 25.39 -7.16
CA VAL A 11 -9.95 23.99 -7.31
C VAL A 11 -10.09 23.63 -8.77
N GLN A 12 -8.98 23.26 -9.39
CA GLN A 12 -8.94 22.72 -10.74
C GLN A 12 -8.45 21.27 -10.70
N PRO A 13 -8.73 20.46 -11.74
CA PRO A 13 -8.30 19.06 -11.77
C PRO A 13 -6.78 18.89 -11.54
N ASN A 14 -5.97 19.80 -12.06
CA ASN A 14 -4.51 19.69 -12.05
C ASN A 14 -3.80 20.59 -11.03
N TYR A 15 -4.51 21.53 -10.41
CA TYR A 15 -3.91 22.41 -9.42
C TYR A 15 -4.95 23.02 -8.47
N VAL A 16 -4.49 23.48 -7.33
CA VAL A 16 -5.28 24.27 -6.39
C VAL A 16 -4.65 25.63 -6.24
N ARG A 17 -5.50 26.66 -6.25
CA ARG A 17 -5.07 28.03 -6.00
C ARG A 17 -5.84 28.59 -4.82
N VAL A 18 -5.11 29.02 -3.80
CA VAL A 18 -5.63 29.66 -2.61
C VAL A 18 -5.14 31.10 -2.59
N THR A 19 -6.07 32.06 -2.61
CA THR A 19 -5.75 33.48 -2.47
C THR A 19 -6.13 33.93 -1.07
N ILE A 20 -5.16 34.43 -0.30
CA ILE A 20 -5.34 34.97 1.05
C ILE A 20 -4.84 36.41 1.04
N LYS A 21 -5.72 37.40 1.25
CA LYS A 21 -5.33 38.82 1.31
C LYS A 21 -4.43 39.23 0.13
N ASN A 22 -4.86 38.89 -1.09
CA ASN A 22 -4.15 39.17 -2.35
C ASN A 22 -2.82 38.41 -2.54
N LYS A 23 -2.43 37.51 -1.63
CA LYS A 23 -1.31 36.59 -1.82
C LYS A 23 -1.83 35.26 -2.35
N ILE A 24 -1.16 34.73 -3.37
CA ILE A 24 -1.57 33.50 -4.03
C ILE A 24 -0.62 32.39 -3.62
N LEU A 25 -1.19 31.28 -3.19
CA LEU A 25 -0.53 29.99 -3.04
C LEU A 25 -1.12 29.05 -4.08
N GLN A 26 -0.28 28.53 -4.97
CA GLN A 26 -0.70 27.59 -6.01
C GLN A 26 0.08 26.28 -5.85
N LEU A 27 -0.64 25.17 -5.84
CA LEU A 27 -0.09 23.83 -5.71
C LEU A 27 -0.49 23.01 -6.95
N SER A 28 0.49 22.48 -7.67
CA SER A 28 0.24 21.49 -8.72
C SER A 28 -0.13 20.17 -8.06
N LEU A 29 -1.18 19.53 -8.57
CA LEU A 29 -1.61 18.22 -8.11
C LEU A 29 -0.94 17.14 -8.99
N PRO A 30 -0.48 16.03 -8.39
CA PRO A 30 0.12 14.93 -9.14
C PRO A 30 -0.93 14.03 -9.82
N CYS A 31 -2.21 14.19 -9.48
CA CYS A 31 -3.30 13.38 -9.98
C CYS A 31 -4.54 14.26 -10.14
N GLU A 32 -5.40 13.90 -11.10
CA GLU A 32 -6.64 14.62 -11.34
C GLU A 32 -7.61 14.49 -10.17
N VAL A 33 -8.30 15.58 -9.84
CA VAL A 33 -9.29 15.63 -8.75
C VAL A 33 -10.69 15.94 -9.28
N SER A 34 -11.70 15.41 -8.58
CA SER A 34 -13.10 15.73 -8.83
C SER A 34 -13.44 17.07 -8.17
N THR A 35 -13.61 18.11 -8.99
CA THR A 35 -13.93 19.46 -8.54
C THR A 35 -15.29 19.54 -7.85
N ASP A 36 -16.28 18.78 -8.33
CA ASP A 36 -17.67 18.83 -7.83
C ASP A 36 -17.81 18.31 -6.39
N ARG A 37 -16.97 17.34 -6.01
CA ARG A 37 -16.99 16.72 -4.69
C ARG A 37 -15.93 17.30 -3.74
N SER A 38 -15.20 18.31 -4.20
CA SER A 38 -14.17 18.96 -3.40
C SER A 38 -14.79 19.98 -2.44
N THR A 39 -14.26 20.07 -1.22
CA THR A 39 -14.74 21.03 -0.22
C THR A 39 -13.58 21.72 0.47
N ALA A 40 -13.72 23.01 0.74
CA ALA A 40 -12.78 23.79 1.54
C ALA A 40 -13.46 24.29 2.81
N LYS A 41 -12.86 24.04 3.97
CA LYS A 41 -13.38 24.42 5.28
C LYS A 41 -12.29 25.08 6.10
N ARG A 42 -12.70 26.07 6.88
CA ARG A 42 -11.83 26.70 7.84
C ARG A 42 -12.12 26.14 9.22
N ASN A 43 -11.09 25.65 9.90
CA ASN A 43 -11.21 25.30 11.30
C ASN A 43 -11.12 26.58 12.15
N THR A 44 -12.21 26.95 12.81
CA THR A 44 -12.28 28.18 13.62
C THR A 44 -11.38 28.13 14.85
N VAL A 45 -11.17 26.95 15.42
CA VAL A 45 -10.40 26.76 16.66
C VAL A 45 -8.91 26.83 16.37
N THR A 46 -8.43 26.12 15.36
CA THR A 46 -6.99 26.06 15.03
C THR A 46 -6.55 27.14 14.03
N GLY A 47 -7.49 27.68 13.24
CA GLY A 47 -7.21 28.67 12.19
C GLY A 47 -6.71 28.07 10.87
N ASN A 48 -6.66 26.75 10.76
CA ASN A 48 -6.17 26.05 9.56
C ASN A 48 -7.25 26.02 8.46
N LEU A 49 -6.80 26.11 7.20
CA LEU A 49 -7.63 25.86 6.02
C LEU A 49 -7.47 24.40 5.61
N GLU A 50 -8.57 23.66 5.61
CA GLU A 50 -8.63 22.26 5.20
C GLU A 50 -9.32 22.16 3.85
N ILE A 51 -8.64 21.57 2.86
CA ILE A 51 -9.17 21.37 1.51
C ILE A 51 -9.21 19.87 1.25
N THR A 52 -10.42 19.31 1.19
CA THR A 52 -10.65 17.91 0.88
C THR A 52 -10.94 17.77 -0.61
N MET A 53 -10.06 17.09 -1.34
CA MET A 53 -10.22 16.85 -2.78
C MET A 53 -10.17 15.35 -3.08
N PRO A 54 -11.31 14.76 -3.48
CA PRO A 54 -11.32 13.40 -3.98
C PRO A 54 -10.60 13.31 -5.34
N ARG A 55 -9.82 12.25 -5.54
CA ARG A 55 -9.23 11.95 -6.86
C ARG A 55 -10.34 11.56 -7.85
N LEU A 56 -10.17 11.94 -9.11
CA LEU A 56 -11.12 11.59 -10.17
C LEU A 56 -11.04 10.10 -10.50
N ASP A 57 -9.82 9.60 -10.69
CA ASP A 57 -9.57 8.17 -10.80
C ASP A 57 -9.59 7.56 -9.41
N SER A 58 -10.71 6.89 -9.09
CA SER A 58 -10.73 5.97 -7.97
C SER A 58 -9.76 4.84 -8.32
N LEU A 59 -8.56 4.87 -7.77
CA LEU A 59 -7.75 3.67 -7.65
C LEU A 59 -8.67 2.65 -6.98
N GLU A 60 -9.06 1.61 -7.71
CA GLU A 60 -9.75 0.47 -7.14
C GLU A 60 -8.80 -0.11 -6.09
N ILE A 61 -8.96 0.35 -4.86
CA ILE A 61 -8.45 -0.35 -3.71
C ILE A 61 -9.09 -1.73 -3.88
N VAL A 62 -8.27 -2.76 -4.07
CA VAL A 62 -8.71 -4.15 -4.02
C VAL A 62 -9.12 -4.41 -2.57
N SER A 63 -10.22 -3.80 -2.15
CA SER A 63 -10.85 -4.08 -0.88
C SER A 63 -11.48 -5.44 -1.09
N ALA A 64 -10.91 -6.46 -0.45
CA ALA A 64 -11.49 -7.78 -0.37
C ALA A 64 -12.96 -7.62 -0.03
N SER A 65 -13.81 -7.88 -1.03
CA SER A 65 -15.25 -7.68 -0.98
C SER A 65 -15.81 -8.36 0.27
N GLN A 66 -16.24 -7.55 1.24
CA GLN A 66 -17.13 -8.02 2.29
C GLN A 66 -18.48 -8.29 1.63
N LYS A 67 -18.62 -9.51 1.11
CA LYS A 67 -19.89 -10.07 0.67
C LYS A 67 -20.84 -9.97 1.86
N LYS A 68 -21.80 -9.04 1.82
CA LYS A 68 -23.01 -9.11 2.64
C LYS A 68 -23.82 -10.31 2.13
N SER A 69 -23.47 -11.51 2.61
CA SER A 69 -24.24 -12.72 2.38
C SER A 69 -25.52 -12.64 3.20
N THR A 70 -26.64 -12.42 2.51
CA THR A 70 -27.99 -12.62 3.03
C THR A 70 -28.18 -14.07 3.44
N ASN A 71 -28.66 -14.28 4.67
CA ASN A 71 -28.99 -15.58 5.28
C ASN A 71 -29.86 -16.45 4.37
N LYS A 72 -29.37 -17.67 4.04
CA LYS A 72 -30.22 -18.85 3.86
C LYS A 72 -29.52 -20.07 4.47
N ILE A 73 -30.09 -20.52 5.57
CA ILE A 73 -29.77 -21.76 6.27
C ILE A 73 -30.07 -22.93 5.32
N LYS A 74 -29.08 -23.78 5.07
CA LYS A 74 -29.27 -25.19 4.72
C LYS A 74 -28.16 -25.99 5.39
N GLU A 75 -28.57 -26.78 6.37
CA GLU A 75 -27.78 -27.82 7.00
C GLU A 75 -27.52 -28.94 5.99
N GLU A 76 -26.27 -29.36 5.84
CA GLU A 76 -25.98 -30.75 5.50
C GLU A 76 -24.56 -31.15 5.93
N ASN A 77 -24.52 -32.26 6.64
CA ASN A 77 -23.36 -32.91 7.23
C ASN A 77 -22.30 -33.27 6.20
N GLN A 78 -21.04 -32.89 6.45
CA GLN A 78 -19.88 -33.65 5.98
C GLN A 78 -18.65 -33.36 6.86
N GLN A 79 -18.26 -34.40 7.60
CA GLN A 79 -17.13 -34.43 8.53
C GLN A 79 -15.81 -34.34 7.75
N GLY A 80 -15.18 -33.15 7.74
CA GLY A 80 -13.83 -32.91 7.24
C GLY A 80 -12.91 -32.46 8.36
N LYS A 81 -11.82 -33.20 8.58
CA LYS A 81 -10.86 -33.09 9.69
C LYS A 81 -10.38 -31.65 9.94
N MET A 82 -10.62 -31.12 11.15
CA MET A 82 -10.11 -29.83 11.61
C MET A 82 -8.59 -29.88 11.80
N MET A 83 -7.83 -29.21 10.92
CA MET A 83 -6.55 -28.65 11.35
C MET A 83 -6.84 -27.47 12.26
N LYS A 84 -6.52 -27.59 13.55
CA LYS A 84 -6.52 -26.45 14.47
C LYS A 84 -5.38 -25.50 14.06
N SER A 85 -5.65 -24.58 13.15
CA SER A 85 -4.82 -23.39 13.02
C SER A 85 -5.04 -22.58 14.28
N TYR A 86 -4.08 -22.63 15.20
CA TYR A 86 -3.95 -21.63 16.24
C TYR A 86 -3.82 -20.29 15.52
N ARG A 87 -4.90 -19.51 15.55
CA ARG A 87 -4.88 -18.10 15.20
C ARG A 87 -3.98 -17.44 16.23
N THR A 88 -2.70 -17.24 15.93
CA THR A 88 -1.94 -16.23 16.64
C THR A 88 -2.56 -14.90 16.26
N SER A 89 -3.40 -14.39 17.16
CA SER A 89 -3.76 -12.99 17.22
C SER A 89 -2.47 -12.20 17.15
N THR A 90 -2.15 -11.62 16.00
CA THR A 90 -1.18 -10.53 15.92
C THR A 90 -1.94 -9.23 15.85
N LYS A 91 -2.73 -9.00 16.91
CA LYS A 91 -2.89 -7.65 17.45
C LYS A 91 -1.46 -7.12 17.63
N ARG A 92 -1.12 -5.99 17.01
CA ARG A 92 0.23 -5.43 17.07
C ARG A 92 0.60 -5.21 18.54
N GLU A 93 1.45 -6.08 19.08
CA GLU A 93 2.07 -5.91 20.39
C GLU A 93 3.31 -5.03 20.18
N LEU A 94 3.23 -3.80 20.67
CA LEU A 94 4.36 -2.88 20.68
C LEU A 94 5.29 -3.30 21.84
N LEU A 95 6.53 -3.68 21.50
CA LEU A 95 7.68 -3.77 22.41
C LEU A 95 7.71 -4.91 23.46
N GLU A 96 7.48 -6.17 23.07
CA GLU A 96 7.81 -7.32 23.93
C GLU A 96 8.75 -8.31 23.22
N ILE A 97 9.96 -8.50 23.75
CA ILE A 97 10.87 -9.58 23.37
C ILE A 97 10.54 -10.77 24.27
N GLY A 98 9.62 -11.62 23.83
CA GLY A 98 9.37 -12.92 24.47
C GLY A 98 10.55 -13.88 24.29
N PRO A 99 10.62 -14.98 25.05
CA PRO A 99 11.65 -16.00 24.86
C PRO A 99 11.65 -16.48 23.39
N PRO A 100 12.83 -16.78 22.82
CA PRO A 100 12.94 -17.15 21.41
C PRO A 100 12.04 -18.34 21.14
N LYS A 101 11.11 -18.17 20.20
CA LYS A 101 10.32 -19.29 19.69
C LYS A 101 11.25 -20.10 18.79
N ASP A 102 11.45 -21.37 19.11
CA ASP A 102 12.10 -22.37 18.24
C ASP A 102 11.22 -22.69 17.01
N ASP A 103 10.75 -21.67 16.31
CA ASP A 103 9.91 -21.79 15.11
C ASP A 103 10.75 -22.00 13.83
N LEU A 104 12.06 -22.26 13.98
CA LEU A 104 13.04 -22.40 12.89
C LEU A 104 13.81 -23.71 12.98
N ASP A 105 13.12 -24.85 13.01
CA ASP A 105 13.77 -26.15 12.82
C ASP A 105 14.02 -26.42 11.32
N PHE A 106 15.28 -26.25 10.92
CA PHE A 106 15.74 -26.45 9.53
C PHE A 106 16.24 -27.88 9.25
N SER A 107 16.04 -28.82 10.19
CA SER A 107 16.56 -30.20 10.09
C SER A 107 16.02 -31.00 8.90
N ASN A 108 15.02 -30.49 8.20
CA ASN A 108 14.45 -31.11 7.01
C ASN A 108 14.94 -30.51 5.66
N ILE A 109 15.76 -29.45 5.67
CA ILE A 109 16.26 -28.83 4.42
C ILE A 109 17.17 -29.80 3.63
N TYR A 110 17.92 -30.65 4.32
CA TYR A 110 18.87 -31.58 3.68
C TYR A 110 18.20 -32.82 3.05
N GLN A 111 16.89 -33.01 3.22
CA GLN A 111 16.16 -34.10 2.56
C GLN A 111 15.79 -33.72 1.12
N VAL A 112 16.81 -33.52 0.28
CA VAL A 112 16.65 -33.30 -1.16
C VAL A 112 16.17 -34.61 -1.79
N LYS A 113 14.87 -34.69 -2.09
CA LYS A 113 14.37 -35.63 -3.11
C LYS A 113 14.91 -35.17 -4.47
N THR A 114 15.85 -35.93 -5.02
CA THR A 114 16.45 -35.67 -6.33
C THR A 114 15.39 -35.69 -7.43
N ARG A 115 14.96 -34.51 -7.89
CA ARG A 115 14.29 -34.36 -9.18
C ARG A 115 15.37 -34.05 -10.22
N LYS A 116 15.70 -35.04 -11.07
CA LYS A 116 16.61 -34.87 -12.20
C LYS A 116 16.12 -33.71 -13.09
N SER A 117 16.92 -32.65 -13.21
CA SER A 117 16.76 -31.64 -14.26
C SER A 117 18.13 -31.22 -14.80
N ARG A 118 18.22 -31.30 -16.13
CA ARG A 118 19.29 -31.00 -17.11
C ARG A 118 20.55 -30.28 -16.63
N GLU A 119 21.69 -30.86 -17.02
CA GLU A 119 23.05 -30.29 -17.01
C GLU A 119 23.08 -28.86 -17.58
N LYS A 120 23.68 -27.95 -16.81
CA LYS A 120 24.26 -26.70 -17.34
C LYS A 120 25.76 -26.75 -17.03
N LYS A 121 26.53 -26.52 -18.10
CA LYS A 121 27.99 -26.58 -18.20
C LYS A 121 28.69 -25.72 -17.14
N ASP A 122 29.87 -26.17 -16.75
CA ASP A 122 30.77 -25.61 -15.75
C ASP A 122 31.08 -24.10 -15.98
N PRO A 123 31.35 -23.34 -14.91
CA PRO A 123 31.59 -21.89 -14.95
C PRO A 123 32.97 -21.48 -15.50
N ASP A 124 33.82 -22.41 -15.95
CA ASP A 124 35.22 -22.15 -16.32
C ASP A 124 35.44 -21.74 -17.80
N ASP A 125 34.38 -21.52 -18.58
CA ASP A 125 34.46 -21.18 -20.02
C ASP A 125 34.25 -19.67 -20.28
N TYR A 126 34.80 -18.81 -19.41
CA TYR A 126 34.82 -17.36 -19.61
C TYR A 126 36.10 -16.94 -20.35
N PHE A 127 35.98 -16.69 -21.66
CA PHE A 127 37.03 -16.04 -22.44
C PHE A 127 36.88 -14.52 -22.35
N ASP A 128 37.89 -13.86 -21.78
CA ASP A 128 37.93 -12.41 -21.69
C ASP A 128 38.10 -11.80 -23.09
N ASN A 129 37.18 -10.93 -23.48
CA ASN A 129 37.09 -10.42 -24.85
C ASN A 129 38.15 -9.32 -25.06
N PRO A 130 39.16 -9.51 -25.93
CA PRO A 130 40.31 -8.61 -26.04
C PRO A 130 40.00 -7.26 -26.72
N GLU A 131 38.74 -6.99 -27.08
CA GLU A 131 38.32 -5.78 -27.81
C GLU A 131 37.74 -4.69 -26.89
N VAL A 132 37.87 -4.81 -25.56
CA VAL A 132 37.45 -3.75 -24.63
C VAL A 132 38.55 -2.69 -24.54
N PRO A 133 38.35 -1.46 -25.06
CA PRO A 133 39.35 -0.41 -24.96
C PRO A 133 39.46 0.11 -23.51
N PRO A 134 40.66 0.54 -23.07
CA PRO A 134 40.86 1.10 -21.74
C PRO A 134 40.09 2.42 -21.58
N LEU A 135 39.61 2.69 -20.36
CA LEU A 135 38.96 3.94 -20.01
C LEU A 135 40.04 4.99 -19.71
N GLU A 136 40.03 6.12 -20.45
CA GLU A 136 40.82 7.34 -20.18
C GLU A 136 40.18 8.22 -19.09
#